data_AF-A0A523LW76-F1
#
_entry.id   AF-A0A523LW76-F1
#
_cell.length_a   1.000
_cell.length_b   1.000
_cell.length_c   1.000
_cell.angle_alpha   90.00
_cell.angle_beta   90.00
_cell.angle_gamma   90.00
#
_symmetry.space_group_name_H-M   'P 1'
#
loop_
_entity.id
_entity.type
_entity.pdbx_description
1 polymer ?
#
loop_
_entity_poly.entity_id
_entity_poly.type
_entity_poly.pdbx_seq_one_letter_code
_entity_poly.pdbx_strand_id
1 'polypeptide(L)'
;MPELISLPVTSVLAGLLVILLVPLSTAISMRRLKLGSVVFGDADDETLRRRIRAHGNFVESVPIGILAIGLVELAGGPESLLWSVAGVFLGGRVLHATGMLYFDSPVPRGAAMLSQHAVCLVTGVWLLNRFLF
;
A
#
# COMPACT_ATOMS: atom_id res chain seq x y z
N MET A 1 21.94 0.48 -26.65
CA MET A 1 20.71 0.79 -25.89
C MET A 1 21.19 1.35 -24.57
N PRO A 2 20.70 2.51 -24.09
CA PRO A 2 21.05 2.95 -22.74
C PRO A 2 20.73 1.83 -21.77
N GLU A 3 21.61 1.58 -20.79
CA GLU A 3 21.30 0.65 -19.70
C GLU A 3 20.04 1.18 -19.02
N LEU A 4 18.93 0.44 -19.16
CA LEU A 4 17.70 0.75 -18.46
C LEU A 4 17.98 0.53 -16.98
N ILE A 5 17.76 1.56 -16.17
CA ILE A 5 17.73 1.44 -14.70
C ILE A 5 16.70 0.35 -14.38
N SER A 6 17.17 -0.77 -13.84
CA SER A 6 16.32 -1.90 -13.47
C SER A 6 16.05 -1.87 -11.97
N LEU A 7 14.75 -1.87 -11.62
CA LEU A 7 14.28 -1.95 -10.24
C LEU A 7 13.39 -3.19 -10.09
N PRO A 8 13.94 -4.42 -10.22
CA PRO A 8 13.16 -5.65 -10.26
C PRO A 8 12.23 -5.82 -9.05
N VAL A 9 12.72 -5.59 -7.83
CA VAL A 9 11.93 -5.81 -6.60
C VAL A 9 10.80 -4.79 -6.51
N THR A 10 11.11 -3.51 -6.73
CA THR A 10 10.12 -2.43 -6.71
C THR A 10 9.09 -2.61 -7.81
N SER A 11 9.51 -3.07 -8.99
CA SER A 11 8.60 -3.31 -10.13
C SER A 11 7.62 -4.44 -9.84
N VAL A 12 8.09 -5.55 -9.25
CA VAL A 12 7.21 -6.65 -8.81
C VAL A 12 6.24 -6.16 -7.72
N LEU A 13 6.74 -5.45 -6.71
CA LEU A 13 5.91 -4.89 -5.64
C LEU A 13 4.83 -3.94 -6.18
N ALA A 14 5.22 -3.01 -7.06
CA ALA A 14 4.31 -2.05 -7.67
C ALA A 14 3.23 -2.75 -8.50
N GLY A 15 3.61 -3.74 -9.32
CA GLY A 15 2.66 -4.54 -10.10
C GLY A 15 1.61 -5.22 -9.22
N LEU A 16 2.04 -5.88 -8.14
CA LEU A 16 1.14 -6.54 -7.20
C LEU A 16 0.20 -5.55 -6.49
N LEU A 17 0.71 -4.38 -6.09
CA LEU A 17 -0.08 -3.36 -5.41
C LEU A 17 -1.10 -2.69 -6.34
N VAL A 18 -0.73 -2.43 -7.60
CA VAL A 18 -1.67 -1.89 -8.60
C VAL A 18 -2.78 -2.91 -8.90
N ILE A 19 -2.46 -4.21 -8.97
CA ILE A 19 -3.48 -5.26 -9.08
C ILE A 19 -4.40 -5.25 -7.85
N LEU A 20 -3.84 -5.12 -6.65
CA LEU A 20 -4.62 -5.06 -5.40
C LEU A 20 -5.54 -3.82 -5.33
N LEU A 21 -5.17 -2.70 -5.96
CA LEU A 21 -5.99 -1.49 -5.99
C LEU A 21 -7.35 -1.70 -6.68
N VAL A 22 -7.39 -2.56 -7.70
CA VAL A 22 -8.58 -2.82 -8.54
C VAL A 22 -9.77 -3.29 -7.69
N PRO A 23 -9.71 -4.40 -6.92
CA PRO A 23 -10.84 -4.86 -6.12
C PRO A 23 -11.27 -3.84 -5.05
N LEU A 24 -10.35 -3.04 -4.48
CA LEU A 24 -10.71 -1.98 -3.54
C LEU A 24 -11.57 -0.90 -4.21
N SER A 25 -11.17 -0.46 -5.41
CA SER A 25 -11.93 0.52 -6.19
C SER A 25 -13.28 -0.04 -6.64
N THR A 26 -13.29 -1.26 -7.21
CA THR A 26 -14.53 -1.90 -7.69
C THR A 26 -15.52 -2.15 -6.55
N ALA A 27 -15.05 -2.46 -5.33
CA ALA A 27 -15.92 -2.63 -4.16
C ALA A 27 -16.71 -1.35 -3.82
N ILE A 28 -16.13 -0.16 -4.02
CA ILE A 28 -16.83 1.12 -3.83
C ILE A 28 -17.90 1.27 -4.90
N SER A 29 -17.52 1.13 -6.18
CA SER A 29 -18.43 1.28 -7.32
C SER A 29 -19.63 0.34 -7.22
N MET A 30 -19.41 -0.93 -6.89
CA MET A 30 -20.49 -1.90 -6.68
C MET A 30 -21.43 -1.51 -5.52
N ARG A 31 -20.92 -0.93 -4.43
CA ARG A 31 -21.77 -0.50 -3.32
C ARG A 31 -22.58 0.74 -3.69
N ARG A 32 -21.99 1.71 -4.39
CA ARG A 32 -22.69 2.91 -4.90
C ARG A 32 -23.85 2.54 -5.80
N LEU A 33 -23.65 1.59 -6.73
CA LEU A 33 -24.72 1.08 -7.59
C LEU A 33 -25.86 0.45 -6.78
N LYS A 34 -25.53 -0.36 -5.76
CA LYS A 34 -26.54 -0.98 -4.86
C LYS A 34 -27.34 0.04 -4.04
N LEU A 35 -26.80 1.24 -3.82
CA LEU A 35 -27.45 2.33 -3.08
C LEU A 35 -28.21 3.31 -3.99
N GLY A 36 -28.44 2.96 -5.27
CA GLY A 36 -29.14 3.83 -6.22
C GLY A 36 -28.23 4.84 -6.92
N SER A 37 -27.00 4.45 -7.23
CA SER A 37 -26.02 5.27 -7.97
C SER A 37 -25.63 6.56 -7.26
N VAL A 38 -25.32 6.44 -5.97
CA VAL A 38 -24.83 7.55 -5.13
C VAL A 38 -23.58 8.18 -5.74
N VAL A 39 -23.70 9.44 -6.17
CA VAL A 39 -22.63 10.19 -6.84
C VAL A 39 -21.64 10.78 -5.82
N PHE A 40 -22.13 11.35 -4.72
CA PHE A 40 -21.31 12.07 -3.74
C PHE A 40 -21.46 11.47 -2.34
N GLY A 41 -20.40 11.63 -1.52
CA GLY A 41 -20.39 11.16 -0.14
C GLY A 41 -20.49 9.64 0.00
N ASP A 42 -20.95 9.20 1.18
CA ASP A 42 -21.12 7.80 1.57
C ASP A 42 -22.59 7.38 1.71
N ALA A 43 -23.55 8.27 1.39
CA ALA A 43 -24.99 8.06 1.54
C ALA A 43 -25.43 7.55 2.94
N ASP A 44 -24.70 7.95 3.98
CA ASP A 44 -24.87 7.45 5.35
C ASP A 44 -24.81 5.92 5.49
N ASP A 45 -24.15 5.26 4.53
CA ASP A 45 -23.93 3.82 4.52
C ASP A 45 -22.55 3.50 5.09
N GLU A 46 -22.54 2.89 6.27
CA GLU A 46 -21.31 2.51 6.98
C GLU A 46 -20.42 1.56 6.15
N THR A 47 -21.03 0.68 5.33
CA THR A 47 -20.26 -0.22 4.45
C THR A 47 -19.52 0.55 3.35
N LEU A 48 -20.19 1.52 2.71
CA LEU A 48 -19.59 2.40 1.71
C LEU A 48 -18.50 3.26 2.34
N ARG A 49 -18.73 3.83 3.53
CA ARG A 49 -17.75 4.60 4.29
C ARG A 49 -16.47 3.80 4.56
N ARG A 50 -16.60 2.56 5.04
CA ARG A 50 -15.46 1.65 5.26
C ARG A 50 -14.69 1.36 3.97
N ARG A 51 -15.37 1.07 2.86
CA ARG A 51 -14.74 0.80 1.56
C ARG A 51 -13.99 2.02 1.02
N ILE A 52 -14.59 3.22 1.13
CA ILE A 52 -13.95 4.48 0.77
C ILE A 52 -12.67 4.68 1.58
N ARG A 53 -12.70 4.48 2.91
CA ARG A 53 -11.48 4.62 3.73
C ARG A 53 -10.43 3.57 3.45
N ALA A 54 -10.82 2.33 3.14
CA ALA A 54 -9.87 1.28 2.77
C ALA A 54 -9.10 1.65 1.49
N HIS A 55 -9.81 2.12 0.46
CA HIS A 55 -9.21 2.61 -0.78
C HIS A 55 -8.38 3.88 -0.54
N GLY A 56 -8.92 4.85 0.21
CA GLY A 56 -8.25 6.10 0.58
C GLY A 56 -6.91 5.85 1.26
N ASN A 57 -6.90 5.05 2.34
CA ASN A 57 -5.66 4.68 3.03
C ASN A 57 -4.65 4.03 2.09
N PHE A 58 -5.11 3.18 1.15
CA PHE A 58 -4.23 2.53 0.19
C PHE A 58 -3.57 3.56 -0.72
N VAL A 59 -4.33 4.46 -1.36
CA VAL A 59 -3.78 5.46 -2.29
C VAL A 59 -2.97 6.56 -1.60
N GLU A 60 -3.27 6.86 -0.33
CA GLU A 60 -2.50 7.79 0.50
C GLU A 60 -1.12 7.22 0.87
N SER A 61 -1.04 5.90 1.06
CA SER A 61 0.11 5.26 1.71
C SER A 61 1.03 4.46 0.79
N VAL A 62 0.47 3.87 -0.27
CA VAL A 62 1.22 2.99 -1.18
C VAL A 62 2.24 3.75 -2.04
N PRO A 63 1.92 4.91 -2.63
CA PRO A 63 2.87 5.63 -3.48
C PRO A 63 4.18 5.98 -2.78
N ILE A 64 4.10 6.49 -1.54
CA ILE A 64 5.29 6.85 -0.78
C ILE A 64 6.13 5.63 -0.37
N GLY A 65 5.48 4.49 -0.07
CA GLY A 65 6.20 3.25 0.24
C GLY A 65 6.93 2.67 -0.97
N ILE A 66 6.27 2.64 -2.14
CA ILE A 66 6.92 2.22 -3.40
C ILE A 66 8.08 3.16 -3.73
N LEU A 67 7.90 4.47 -3.58
CA LEU A 67 8.94 5.45 -3.83
C LEU A 67 10.16 5.23 -2.92
N ALA A 68 9.95 5.04 -1.62
CA ALA A 68 11.03 4.82 -0.67
C ALA A 68 11.80 3.52 -0.97
N ILE A 69 11.11 2.41 -1.26
CA ILE A 69 11.74 1.14 -1.63
C ILE A 69 12.48 1.27 -2.97
N GLY A 70 11.89 1.94 -3.95
CA GLY A 70 12.52 2.21 -5.25
C GLY A 70 13.80 3.02 -5.15
N LEU A 71 13.84 4.01 -4.25
CA LEU A 71 15.06 4.78 -3.97
C LEU A 71 16.13 3.92 -3.29
N VAL A 72 15.76 3.03 -2.38
CA VAL A 72 16.71 2.07 -1.76
C VAL A 72 17.29 1.15 -2.82
N GLU A 73 16.47 0.61 -3.71
CA GLU A 73 16.91 -0.27 -4.79
C GLU A 73 17.82 0.46 -5.78
N LEU A 74 17.44 1.68 -6.18
CA LEU A 74 18.24 2.54 -7.05
C LEU A 74 19.60 2.90 -6.44
N ALA A 75 19.67 3.04 -5.12
CA ALA A 75 20.91 3.32 -4.39
C ALA A 75 21.80 2.08 -4.17
N GLY A 76 21.42 0.92 -4.73
CA GLY A 76 22.14 -0.34 -4.59
C GLY A 76 21.94 -1.01 -3.23
N GLY A 77 20.75 -0.87 -2.64
CA GLY A 77 20.42 -1.50 -1.37
C GLY A 77 20.55 -3.04 -1.41
N PRO A 78 20.87 -3.69 -0.27
CA PRO A 78 20.98 -5.14 -0.22
C PRO A 78 19.69 -5.84 -0.64
N GLU A 79 19.80 -6.88 -1.47
CA GLU A 79 18.64 -7.62 -1.97
C GLU A 79 17.79 -8.21 -0.83
N SER A 80 18.42 -8.68 0.25
CA SER A 80 17.72 -9.19 1.44
C SER A 80 16.87 -8.13 2.13
N LEU A 81 17.34 -6.88 2.20
CA LEU A 81 16.57 -5.76 2.73
C LEU A 81 15.37 -5.48 1.85
N LEU A 82 15.59 -5.38 0.53
CA LEU A 82 14.56 -5.06 -0.46
C LEU A 82 13.41 -6.06 -0.44
N TRP A 83 13.69 -7.37 -0.52
CA TRP A 83 12.64 -8.39 -0.47
C TRP A 83 11.92 -8.42 0.88
N SER A 84 12.64 -8.17 1.98
CA SER A 84 12.03 -8.11 3.31
C SER A 84 11.04 -6.94 3.43
N VAL A 85 11.47 -5.73 3.07
CA VAL A 85 10.59 -4.55 3.16
C VAL A 85 9.43 -4.63 2.16
N ALA A 86 9.67 -5.15 0.95
CA ALA A 86 8.61 -5.36 -0.04
C ALA A 86 7.58 -6.38 0.43
N GLY A 87 8.02 -7.51 0.99
CA GLY A 87 7.15 -8.55 1.53
C GLY A 87 6.31 -8.07 2.72
N VAL A 88 6.95 -7.39 3.68
CA VAL A 88 6.26 -6.80 4.84
C VAL A 88 5.26 -5.73 4.42
N PHE A 89 5.62 -4.89 3.45
CA PHE A 89 4.75 -3.84 2.93
C PHE A 89 3.52 -4.44 2.25
N LEU A 90 3.72 -5.40 1.33
CA LEU A 90 2.63 -6.07 0.61
C LEU A 90 1.72 -6.85 1.57
N GLY A 91 2.29 -7.64 2.47
CA GLY A 91 1.54 -8.40 3.48
C GLY A 91 0.69 -7.49 4.36
N GLY A 92 1.26 -6.37 4.80
CA GLY A 92 0.53 -5.31 5.50
C GLY A 92 -0.68 -4.80 4.72
N ARG A 93 -0.55 -4.57 3.40
CA ARG A 93 -1.68 -4.08 2.57
C ARG A 93 -2.78 -5.10 2.41
N VAL A 94 -2.43 -6.36 2.22
CA VAL A 94 -3.41 -7.44 2.15
C VAL A 94 -4.16 -7.57 3.47
N LEU A 95 -3.43 -7.53 4.61
CA LEU A 95 -4.03 -7.53 5.95
C LEU A 95 -4.91 -6.30 6.21
N HIS A 96 -4.51 -5.11 5.75
CA HIS A 96 -5.32 -3.90 5.90
C HIS A 96 -6.62 -3.98 5.10
N ALA A 97 -6.52 -4.37 3.82
CA ALA A 97 -7.66 -4.46 2.93
C ALA A 97 -8.67 -5.49 3.45
N THR A 98 -8.20 -6.67 3.86
CA THR A 98 -9.05 -7.71 4.46
C THR A 98 -9.61 -7.28 5.82
N GLY A 99 -8.79 -6.67 6.67
CA GLY A 99 -9.17 -6.07 7.95
C GLY A 99 -10.31 -5.06 7.86
N MET A 100 -10.28 -4.20 6.83
CA MET A 100 -11.31 -3.19 6.59
C MET A 100 -12.59 -3.76 6.00
N LEU A 101 -12.50 -4.83 5.21
CA LEU A 101 -13.63 -5.40 4.48
C LEU A 101 -14.41 -6.46 5.27
N TYR A 102 -13.74 -7.22 6.13
CA TYR A 102 -14.31 -8.43 6.74
C TYR A 102 -14.30 -8.44 8.28
N PHE A 103 -13.59 -7.52 8.94
CA PHE A 103 -13.42 -7.56 10.39
C PHE A 103 -13.86 -6.26 11.07
N ASP A 104 -14.71 -6.38 12.10
CA ASP A 104 -15.08 -5.26 12.97
C ASP A 104 -13.97 -4.90 13.98
N SER A 105 -12.99 -5.78 14.19
CA SER A 105 -11.87 -5.55 15.09
C SER A 105 -10.88 -4.49 14.55
N PRO A 106 -10.37 -3.59 15.42
CA PRO A 106 -9.33 -2.64 15.05
C PRO A 106 -7.93 -3.27 14.92
N VAL A 107 -7.72 -4.48 15.47
CA VAL A 107 -6.39 -5.10 15.60
C VAL A 107 -5.70 -5.35 14.25
N PRO A 108 -6.36 -5.95 13.23
CA PRO A 108 -5.73 -6.14 11.91
C PRO A 108 -5.37 -4.82 11.23
N ARG A 109 -6.15 -3.76 11.50
CA ARG A 109 -5.90 -2.41 10.95
C ARG A 109 -4.66 -1.80 11.57
N GLY A 110 -4.53 -1.90 12.90
CA GLY A 110 -3.36 -1.42 13.63
C GLY A 110 -2.08 -2.13 13.21
N ALA A 111 -2.10 -3.46 13.12
CA ALA A 111 -0.95 -4.25 12.68
C ALA A 111 -0.48 -3.86 11.26
N ALA A 112 -1.42 -3.66 10.35
CA ALA A 112 -1.10 -3.25 8.99
C ALA A 112 -0.60 -1.80 8.88
N MET A 113 -1.09 -0.89 9.72
CA MET A 113 -0.53 0.46 9.79
C MET A 113 0.89 0.44 10.33
N LEU A 114 1.16 -0.36 11.36
CA LEU A 114 2.50 -0.49 11.94
C LEU A 114 3.50 -1.04 10.93
N SER A 115 3.12 -2.04 10.12
CA SER A 115 4.02 -2.60 9.11
C SER A 115 4.41 -1.57 8.05
N GLN A 116 3.48 -0.69 7.64
CA GLN A 116 3.79 0.44 6.77
C GLN A 116 4.78 1.41 7.41
N HIS A 117 4.51 1.85 8.65
CA HIS A 117 5.36 2.83 9.32
C HIS A 117 6.77 2.26 9.54
N ALA A 118 6.87 0.97 9.88
CA ALA A 118 8.14 0.27 10.00
C ALA A 118 8.91 0.26 8.67
N VAL A 119 8.24 -0.07 7.55
CA VAL A 119 8.87 -0.04 6.23
C VAL A 119 9.38 1.36 5.89
N CYS A 120 8.54 2.40 6.02
CA CYS A 120 8.96 3.78 5.74
C CYS A 120 10.13 4.23 6.62
N LEU A 121 10.11 3.87 7.91
CA LEU A 121 11.17 4.21 8.86
C LEU A 121 12.47 3.50 8.49
N VAL A 122 12.43 2.19 8.22
CA VAL A 122 13.62 1.40 7.85
C VAL A 122 14.21 1.91 6.54
N THR A 123 13.40 2.11 5.50
CA THR A 123 13.90 2.62 4.21
C THR A 123 14.42 4.05 4.34
N GLY A 124 13.75 4.90 5.14
CA GLY A 124 14.16 6.28 5.37
C GLY A 124 15.49 6.38 6.12
N VAL A 125 15.65 5.63 7.22
CA VAL A 125 16.91 5.56 7.97
C VAL A 125 18.03 5.03 7.10
N TRP A 126 17.78 3.97 6.31
CA TRP A 126 18.78 3.40 5.41
C TRP A 126 19.23 4.42 4.35
N LEU A 127 18.30 5.13 3.72
CA LEU A 127 18.62 6.17 2.72
C LEU A 127 19.43 7.31 3.32
N LEU A 128 19.02 7.81 4.49
CA LEU A 128 19.76 8.86 5.19
C LEU A 128 21.17 8.40 5.55
N ASN A 129 21.33 7.17 6.04
CA ASN A 129 22.64 6.62 6.35
C ASN A 129 23.52 6.49 5.11
N ARG A 130 22.96 6.02 3.99
CA ARG A 130 23.70 5.77 2.74
C ARG A 130 24.25 7.03 2.07
N PHE A 131 23.57 8.17 2.22
CA PHE A 131 23.89 9.41 1.49
C PHE A 131 24.44 10.54 2.38
N LEU A 132 24.28 10.46 3.70
CA LEU A 132 24.83 11.46 4.63
C LEU A 132 26.12 11.02 5.34
N PHE A 133 26.40 9.72 5.38
CA PHE A 133 27.55 9.12 6.06
C PHE A 133 28.26 8.12 5.14
#